data_AF-A0A3C0J0W0-F1
#
_entry.id   AF-A0A3C0J0W0-F1
#
_cell.length_a   1.000
_cell.length_b   1.000
_cell.length_c   1.000
_cell.angle_alpha   90.00
_cell.angle_beta   90.00
_cell.angle_gamma   90.00
#
_symmetry.space_group_name_H-M   'P 1'
#
loop_
_entity.id
_entity.type
_entity.pdbx_description
1 polymer ?
#
loop_
_entity_poly.entity_id
_entity_poly.type
_entity_poly.pdbx_seq_one_letter_code
_entity_poly.pdbx_strand_id
1 'polypeptide(L)'
;ILLFNTDEPDCYVDITGTFDAKLSALAEHRSQWESIWDDTARSLRQEAERAGRASGHVMAEAFKRIFVPMGPVSADWDLEEEGC
;
A
#
# COMPACT_ATOMS: atom_id res chain seq x y z
N ILE A 1 3.85 11.45 3.09
CA ILE A 1 2.63 10.99 2.35
C ILE A 1 2.88 9.58 1.86
N LEU A 2 1.86 8.71 1.87
CA LEU A 2 1.94 7.35 1.30
C LEU A 2 1.11 7.30 0.02
N LEU A 3 1.73 6.92 -1.10
CA LEU A 3 1.05 6.69 -2.38
C LEU A 3 0.87 5.20 -2.60
N PHE A 4 -0.34 4.80 -2.99
CA PHE A 4 -0.67 3.41 -3.31
C PHE A 4 -0.55 3.14 -4.82
N ASN A 5 -0.55 1.86 -5.20
CA ASN A 5 -0.47 1.41 -6.60
C ASN A 5 0.82 1.86 -7.32
N THR A 6 1.96 1.53 -6.71
CA THR A 6 3.30 1.81 -7.25
C THR A 6 4.01 0.50 -7.58
N ASP A 7 4.83 0.51 -8.64
CA ASP A 7 5.71 -0.62 -8.97
C ASP A 7 7.03 -0.61 -8.17
N GLU A 8 7.34 0.50 -7.47
CA GLU A 8 8.59 0.69 -6.70
C GLU A 8 8.33 1.05 -5.23
N PRO A 9 7.60 0.22 -4.46
CA PRO A 9 7.30 0.49 -3.06
C PRO A 9 8.56 0.48 -2.18
N ASP A 10 8.63 1.45 -1.26
CA ASP A 10 9.68 1.58 -0.25
C ASP A 10 9.13 1.62 1.18
N CYS A 11 7.82 1.45 1.34
CA CYS A 11 7.14 1.40 2.62
C CYS A 11 6.08 0.29 2.62
N TYR A 12 6.07 -0.52 3.67
CA TYR A 12 5.14 -1.64 3.83
C TYR A 12 4.45 -1.55 5.19
N VAL A 13 3.15 -1.80 5.20
CA VAL A 13 2.32 -1.80 6.42
C VAL A 13 1.74 -3.19 6.62
N ASP A 14 1.97 -3.82 7.78
CA ASP A 14 1.37 -5.11 8.13
C ASP A 14 -0.16 -4.99 8.21
N ILE A 15 -0.85 -5.80 7.40
CA ILE A 15 -2.31 -5.87 7.39
C ILE A 15 -2.82 -7.29 7.68
N THR A 16 -1.97 -8.17 8.21
CA THR A 16 -2.31 -9.58 8.45
C THR A 16 -3.56 -9.73 9.30
N GLY A 17 -3.71 -8.92 10.35
CA GLY A 17 -4.88 -8.94 11.23
C GLY A 17 -6.12 -8.20 10.68
N THR A 18 -6.00 -7.46 9.58
CA THR A 18 -7.04 -6.58 9.06
C THR A 18 -7.43 -6.85 7.60
N PHE A 19 -6.76 -7.79 6.93
CA PHE A 19 -6.98 -8.10 5.52
C PHE A 19 -8.43 -8.50 5.22
N ASP A 20 -9.05 -9.32 6.08
CA ASP A 20 -10.45 -9.74 5.88
C ASP A 20 -11.44 -8.57 6.04
N ALA A 21 -11.12 -7.62 6.93
CA ALA A 21 -11.90 -6.39 7.07
C ALA A 21 -11.75 -5.48 5.84
N LYS A 22 -10.55 -5.41 5.24
CA LYS A 22 -10.32 -4.72 3.96
C LYS A 22 -11.16 -5.35 2.83
N LEU A 23 -11.18 -6.68 2.71
CA LEU A 23 -12.01 -7.35 1.71
C LEU A 23 -13.51 -7.06 1.93
N SER A 24 -13.97 -7.12 3.18
CA SER A 24 -15.37 -6.81 3.50
C SER A 24 -15.74 -5.37 3.13
N ALA A 25 -14.87 -4.40 3.44
CA ALA A 25 -15.07 -3.00 3.07
C ALA A 25 -15.11 -2.80 1.54
N LEU A 26 -14.24 -3.48 0.80
CA LEU A 26 -14.22 -3.42 -0.67
C LEU A 26 -15.48 -4.03 -1.29
N ALA A 27 -16.00 -5.13 -0.72
CA ALA A 27 -17.20 -5.81 -1.22
C ALA A 27 -18.46 -4.92 -1.21
N GLU A 28 -18.52 -3.93 -0.31
CA GLU A 28 -19.64 -2.97 -0.25
C GLU A 28 -19.73 -2.08 -1.50
N HIS A 29 -18.64 -1.92 -2.26
CA HIS A 29 -18.64 -1.20 -3.54
C HIS A 29 -19.20 -2.06 -4.68
N ARG A 30 -20.41 -2.60 -4.51
CA ARG A 30 -21.01 -3.61 -5.40
C ARG A 30 -21.00 -3.22 -6.88
N SER A 31 -21.30 -1.96 -7.19
CA SER A 31 -21.32 -1.47 -8.57
C SER A 31 -19.97 -1.53 -9.29
N GLN A 32 -18.85 -1.64 -8.56
CA GLN A 32 -17.51 -1.79 -9.12
C GLN A 32 -17.12 -3.26 -9.31
N TRP A 33 -17.67 -4.16 -8.49
CA TRP A 33 -17.10 -5.50 -8.32
C TRP A 33 -18.04 -6.65 -8.65
N GLU A 34 -19.35 -6.44 -8.78
CA GLU A 34 -20.33 -7.54 -8.83
C GLU A 34 -19.99 -8.65 -9.85
N SER A 35 -19.46 -8.28 -11.03
CA SER A 35 -19.09 -9.26 -12.06
C SER A 35 -17.67 -9.81 -11.96
N ILE A 36 -16.81 -9.24 -11.10
CA ILE A 36 -15.36 -9.55 -11.04
C ILE A 36 -14.83 -9.77 -9.62
N TRP A 37 -15.71 -9.86 -8.62
CA TRP A 37 -15.33 -9.84 -7.21
C TRP A 37 -14.37 -10.96 -6.83
N ASP A 38 -14.67 -12.20 -7.21
CA ASP A 38 -13.86 -13.36 -6.82
C ASP A 38 -12.43 -13.27 -7.37
N ASP A 39 -12.28 -12.81 -8.62
CA ASP A 39 -10.96 -12.61 -9.23
C ASP A 39 -10.23 -11.42 -8.62
N THR A 40 -10.97 -10.36 -8.28
CA THR A 40 -10.42 -9.19 -7.59
C THR A 40 -9.92 -9.54 -6.19
N ALA A 41 -10.74 -10.23 -5.38
CA ALA A 41 -10.39 -10.64 -4.02
C ALA A 41 -9.18 -11.58 -4.01
N ARG A 42 -9.11 -12.51 -4.98
CA ARG A 42 -7.95 -13.39 -5.19
C ARG A 42 -6.69 -12.60 -5.53
N SER A 43 -6.80 -11.65 -6.47
CA SER A 43 -5.67 -10.81 -6.90
C SER A 43 -5.17 -9.93 -5.75
N LEU A 44 -6.08 -9.33 -4.97
CA LEU A 44 -5.76 -8.53 -3.78
C LEU A 44 -5.04 -9.35 -2.72
N ARG A 45 -5.46 -10.61 -2.51
CA ARG A 45 -4.79 -11.52 -1.57
C ARG A 45 -3.38 -11.86 -2.03
N GLN A 46 -3.21 -12.20 -3.31
CA GLN A 46 -1.89 -12.51 -3.88
C GLN A 46 -0.94 -11.31 -3.79
N GLU A 47 -1.44 -10.10 -4.01
CA GLU A 47 -0.66 -8.87 -3.87
C GLU A 47 -0.25 -8.64 -2.41
N ALA A 48 -1.20 -8.74 -1.47
CA ALA A 48 -0.92 -8.54 -0.05
C ALA A 48 0.10 -9.56 0.48
N GLU A 49 -0.01 -10.83 0.08
CA GLU A 49 0.95 -11.88 0.45
C GLU A 49 2.33 -11.64 -0.20
N ARG A 50 2.39 -11.12 -1.43
CA ARG A 50 3.65 -10.77 -2.10
C ARG A 50 4.36 -9.63 -1.40
N ALA A 51 3.63 -8.56 -1.08
CA ALA A 51 4.14 -7.44 -0.30
C ALA A 51 4.55 -7.88 1.12
N GLY A 52 3.78 -8.77 1.74
CA GLY A 52 4.12 -9.39 3.02
C GLY A 52 5.47 -10.10 2.96
N ARG A 53 5.66 -11.00 1.99
CA ARG A 53 6.95 -11.69 1.79
C ARG A 53 8.12 -10.75 1.57
N ALA A 54 7.92 -9.66 0.83
CA ALA A 54 8.96 -8.67 0.57
C ALA A 54 9.37 -7.88 1.84
N SER A 55 8.49 -7.79 2.84
CA SER A 55 8.67 -7.00 4.06
C SER A 55 8.82 -7.83 5.33
N GLY A 56 8.76 -9.16 5.25
CA GLY A 56 8.82 -10.07 6.40
C GLY A 56 7.50 -10.26 7.16
N HIS A 57 6.38 -9.78 6.61
CA HIS A 57 5.03 -9.99 7.16
C HIS A 57 4.29 -11.11 6.43
N VAL A 58 3.18 -11.60 6.99
CA VAL A 58 2.31 -12.57 6.29
C VAL A 58 1.55 -11.88 5.15
N MET A 59 1.00 -10.69 5.44
CA MET A 59 0.39 -9.82 4.45
C MET A 59 0.77 -8.36 4.74
N ALA A 60 1.05 -7.61 3.69
CA ALA A 60 1.32 -6.19 3.79
C ALA A 60 0.63 -5.39 2.69
N GLU A 61 0.41 -4.11 2.95
CA GLU A 61 0.13 -3.12 1.91
C GLU A 61 1.41 -2.36 1.57
N ALA A 62 1.68 -2.21 0.27
CA ALA A 62 2.87 -1.59 -0.25
C ALA A 62 2.59 -0.15 -0.73
N PHE A 63 3.48 0.77 -0.37
CA PHE A 63 3.36 2.19 -0.69
C PHE A 63 4.70 2.77 -1.13
N LYS A 64 4.64 3.87 -1.90
CA LYS A 64 5.74 4.80 -2.07
C LYS A 64 5.62 5.91 -1.03
N ARG A 65 6.64 6.12 -0.22
CA ARG A 65 6.68 7.21 0.75
C ARG A 65 7.32 8.44 0.13
N ILE A 66 6.55 9.53 0.06
CA ILE A 66 7.05 10.84 -0.37
C ILE A 66 7.15 11.76 0.83
N PHE A 67 8.30 12.40 0.98
CA PHE A 67 8.48 13.50 1.91
C PHE A 67 8.02 14.81 1.25
N VAL A 68 7.12 15.52 1.91
CA VAL A 68 6.71 16.86 1.48
C VAL A 68 7.18 17.82 2.56
N PRO A 69 8.23 18.63 2.30
CA PRO A 69 8.68 19.62 3.27
C PRO A 69 7.57 20.64 3.51
N MET A 70 7.42 21.05 4.77
CA MET A 70 6.51 22.14 5.13
C MET A 70 7.21 23.47 4.87
N GLY A 71 6.91 24.13 3.75
CA GLY A 71 7.49 25.42 3.36
C GLY A 71 7.37 25.71 1.87
N PRO A 72 7.84 26.88 1.39
CA PRO A 72 7.92 27.16 -0.04
C PRO A 72 8.80 26.11 -0.72
N VAL A 73 8.34 25.55 -1.84
CA VAL A 73 9.09 24.58 -2.65
C VAL A 73 10.39 25.20 -3.22
N SER A 74 10.55 26.52 -3.14
CA SER A 74 11.72 27.27 -3.58
C SER A 74 12.86 27.35 -2.57
N ALA A 75 12.73 26.77 -1.38
CA ALA A 75 13.86 26.65 -0.46
C ALA A 75 14.70 25.45 -0.89
N ASP A 76 16.00 25.65 -1.13
CA ASP A 76 16.94 24.56 -1.37
C ASP A 76 16.96 23.65 -0.14
N TRP A 77 16.58 22.39 -0.32
CA TRP A 77 16.58 21.40 0.75
C TRP A 77 17.71 20.41 0.50
N ASP A 78 18.81 20.57 1.24
CA ASP A 78 19.82 19.53 1.37
C ASP A 78 19.26 18.45 2.31
N LEU A 79 18.71 17.39 1.72
CA LEU A 79 18.28 16.21 2.48
C LEU A 79 19.52 15.37 2.79
N GLU A 80 20.02 15.44 4.03
CA GLU A 80 20.95 14.45 4.54
C GLU A 80 20.19 13.12 4.71
N GLU A 81 20.52 12.12 3.87
CA GLU A 81 20.01 10.76 4.02
C GLU A 81 20.62 10.13 5.29
N GLU A 82 19.87 10.13 6.40
CA GLU A 82 20.17 9.21 7.49
C GLU A 82 19.77 7.79 7.05
N GLY A 83 20.81 6.99 6.78
CA GLY A 83 20.70 5.60 6.30
C GLY A 83 19.98 4.67 7.28
N CYS A 84 19.36 3.65 6.68
CA CYS A 84 18.60 2.56 7.31
C CYS A 84 19.35 1.80 8.41
#